data_AF-A0A840UQG2-F1
#
_entry.id   AF-A0A840UQG2-F1
#
_cell.length_a   1.000
_cell.length_b   1.000
_cell.length_c   1.000
_cell.angle_alpha   90.00
_cell.angle_beta   90.00
_cell.angle_gamma   90.00
#
_symmetry.space_group_name_H-M   'P 1'
#
loop_
_entity.id
_entity.type
_entity.pdbx_description
1 polymer ?
#
loop_
_entity_poly.entity_id
_entity_poly.type
_entity_poly.pdbx_seq_one_letter_code
_entity_poly.pdbx_strand_id
1 'polypeptide(L)'
;MVMNFCFPKNESPNPLKPPQFHFWEAFLGKWCQTAERSYYGGFAKVRKKNFKGRCEKRVIAKCNEVCRTYDAIQYAYADILQASDEVKEIRCNVPLDGRDIGQYTSDFVCVKSDNDLMVRECVFRKFLMKPLTVKLLDASREYWLRHGVTDWGLVIDEET
;
A
#
# COMPACT_ATOMS: atom_id res chain seq x y z
N MET A 1 -17.43 24.54 26.31
CA MET A 1 -16.58 25.40 25.44
C MET A 1 -16.07 24.53 24.31
N VAL A 2 -16.51 24.80 23.07
CA VAL A 2 -16.13 24.04 21.87
C VAL A 2 -14.81 24.62 21.37
N MET A 3 -13.74 23.82 21.29
CA MET A 3 -12.49 24.23 20.66
C MET A 3 -12.59 23.98 19.16
N ASN A 4 -12.75 25.05 18.40
CA ASN A 4 -12.65 25.06 16.94
C ASN A 4 -11.18 24.94 16.54
N PHE A 5 -10.83 23.89 15.80
CA PHE A 5 -9.55 23.82 15.08
C PHE A 5 -9.75 24.36 13.67
N CYS A 6 -9.10 25.50 13.40
CA CYS A 6 -9.03 26.14 12.09
C CYS A 6 -7.85 25.53 11.31
N PHE A 7 -8.10 24.88 10.18
CA PHE A 7 -7.05 24.47 9.25
C PHE A 7 -6.60 25.68 8.41
N PRO A 8 -5.29 25.90 8.21
CA PRO A 8 -4.83 26.90 7.26
C PRO A 8 -5.19 26.47 5.83
N LYS A 9 -5.75 27.41 5.05
CA LYS A 9 -5.94 27.25 3.61
C LYS A 9 -4.58 27.39 2.94
N ASN A 10 -4.08 26.31 2.35
CA ASN A 10 -2.87 26.36 1.55
C ASN A 10 -3.19 27.01 0.20
N GLU A 11 -2.65 28.21 -0.03
CA GLU A 11 -2.60 28.84 -1.34
C GLU A 11 -1.73 28.01 -2.29
N SER A 12 -2.28 27.67 -3.45
CA SER A 12 -1.58 27.00 -4.54
C SER A 12 -0.57 27.98 -5.19
N PRO A 13 0.71 27.61 -5.38
CA PRO A 13 1.63 28.42 -6.15
C PRO A 13 1.26 28.35 -7.65
N ASN A 14 1.24 29.52 -8.31
CA ASN A 14 1.01 29.65 -9.75
C ASN A 14 2.00 28.81 -10.58
N PRO A 15 1.57 28.12 -11.64
CA PRO A 15 2.48 27.42 -12.53
C PRO A 15 3.29 28.43 -13.36
N LEU A 16 4.61 28.41 -13.17
CA LEU A 16 5.58 29.10 -14.01
C LEU A 16 5.49 28.55 -15.44
N LYS A 17 5.25 29.43 -16.42
CA LYS A 17 5.22 29.06 -17.85
C LYS A 17 6.63 28.66 -18.32
N PRO A 18 6.79 27.57 -19.10
CA PRO A 18 8.07 27.22 -19.70
C PRO A 18 8.42 28.16 -20.87
N PRO A 19 9.71 28.38 -21.16
CA PRO A 19 10.16 29.28 -22.22
C PRO A 19 9.82 28.71 -23.60
N GLN A 20 9.39 29.62 -24.47
CA GLN A 20 9.03 29.37 -25.86
C GLN A 20 10.30 29.10 -26.68
N PHE A 21 10.58 27.82 -26.97
CA PHE A 21 11.57 27.44 -28.00
C PHE A 21 10.85 27.08 -29.29
N HIS A 22 11.03 27.94 -30.29
CA HIS A 22 10.55 27.73 -31.65
C HIS A 22 11.62 27.03 -32.49
N PHE A 23 11.23 25.87 -33.03
CA PHE A 23 11.33 25.52 -34.45
C PHE A 23 12.71 25.17 -35.05
N TRP A 24 12.96 23.85 -35.16
CA TRP A 24 13.24 23.23 -36.46
C TRP A 24 12.62 21.83 -36.48
N GLU A 25 11.74 21.58 -37.45
CA GLU A 25 11.08 20.30 -37.69
C GLU A 25 11.94 19.32 -38.49
N ALA A 26 11.50 18.06 -38.45
CA ALA A 26 11.79 16.98 -39.38
C ALA A 26 13.11 16.24 -39.13
N PHE A 27 13.03 15.18 -38.34
CA PHE A 27 13.32 13.82 -38.81
C PHE A 27 12.86 12.82 -37.73
N LEU A 28 12.04 11.84 -38.13
CA LEU A 28 11.73 10.59 -37.43
C LEU A 28 10.64 10.61 -36.32
N GLY A 29 9.47 10.09 -36.69
CA GLY A 29 8.84 8.97 -35.96
C GLY A 29 8.29 9.23 -34.56
N LYS A 30 6.95 9.31 -34.47
CA LYS A 30 6.13 8.55 -33.51
C LYS A 30 6.54 8.58 -32.03
N TRP A 31 6.59 9.74 -31.39
CA TRP A 31 6.65 9.82 -29.92
C TRP A 31 5.93 11.07 -29.41
N CYS A 32 4.63 10.97 -29.13
CA CYS A 32 3.94 12.00 -28.34
C CYS A 32 2.77 11.38 -27.53
N GLN A 33 3.12 10.55 -26.56
CA GLN A 33 2.27 10.25 -25.39
C GLN A 33 3.06 9.65 -24.20
N THR A 34 4.38 9.90 -24.14
CA THR A 34 5.28 9.22 -23.18
C THR A 34 6.05 10.17 -22.28
N ALA A 35 5.58 11.42 -22.09
CA ALA A 35 6.29 12.42 -21.30
C ALA A 35 5.75 12.63 -19.87
N GLU A 36 4.51 12.23 -19.55
CA GLU A 36 3.98 12.38 -18.18
C GLU A 36 4.19 11.14 -17.29
N ARG A 37 4.64 10.02 -17.85
CA ARG A 37 4.78 8.75 -17.11
C ARG A 37 6.06 8.63 -16.30
N SER A 38 7.03 9.54 -16.48
CA SER A 38 8.37 9.41 -15.89
C SER A 38 8.53 10.11 -14.53
N TYR A 39 7.73 11.13 -14.21
CA TYR A 39 7.87 11.87 -12.94
C TYR A 39 7.33 11.11 -11.72
N TYR A 40 6.51 10.08 -11.93
CA TYR A 40 6.03 9.13 -10.91
C TYR A 40 6.63 7.73 -11.09
N GLY A 41 7.86 7.61 -11.60
CA GLY A 41 8.60 6.35 -11.73
C GLY A 41 9.04 5.71 -10.41
N GLY A 42 8.31 5.92 -9.31
CA GLY A 42 8.55 5.29 -8.02
C GLY A 42 7.65 4.07 -7.87
N PHE A 43 8.23 2.87 -7.95
CA PHE A 43 7.54 1.61 -7.67
C PHE A 43 6.70 1.74 -6.39
N ALA A 44 5.36 1.66 -6.51
CA ALA A 44 4.49 1.43 -5.37
C ALA A 44 4.91 0.13 -4.69
N LYS A 45 5.12 0.18 -3.37
CA LYS A 45 5.56 -0.99 -2.59
C LYS A 45 4.37 -1.86 -2.13
N VAL A 46 3.12 -1.43 -2.32
CA VAL A 46 1.94 -2.27 -2.05
C VAL A 46 1.96 -3.50 -2.97
N ARG A 47 1.64 -4.67 -2.42
CA ARG A 47 1.91 -5.96 -3.07
C ARG A 47 0.89 -6.23 -4.16
N LYS A 48 1.39 -6.71 -5.30
CA LYS A 48 0.56 -7.12 -6.43
C LYS A 48 0.22 -8.61 -6.32
N LYS A 49 -0.99 -8.99 -6.76
CA LYS A 49 -1.48 -10.39 -6.75
C LYS A 49 -0.51 -11.38 -7.42
N ASN A 50 0.15 -10.96 -8.49
CA ASN A 50 1.08 -11.79 -9.27
C ASN A 50 2.54 -11.37 -9.06
N PHE A 51 2.94 -11.07 -7.83
CA PHE A 51 4.32 -10.70 -7.54
C PHE A 51 5.30 -11.81 -7.93
N LYS A 52 6.24 -11.48 -8.82
CA LYS A 52 7.35 -12.35 -9.22
C LYS A 52 8.62 -11.87 -8.50
N GLY A 53 9.03 -12.57 -7.45
CA GLY A 53 10.21 -12.22 -6.67
C GLY A 53 10.53 -13.26 -5.60
N ARG A 54 11.47 -12.94 -4.71
CA ARG A 54 11.81 -13.79 -3.55
C ARG A 54 10.55 -14.00 -2.71
N CYS A 55 10.29 -15.25 -2.37
CA CYS A 55 9.16 -15.66 -1.56
C CYS A 55 9.64 -16.74 -0.59
N GLU A 56 9.44 -16.49 0.69
CA GLU A 56 9.68 -17.46 1.75
C GLU A 56 8.35 -18.09 2.13
N LYS A 57 8.33 -19.41 2.18
CA LYS A 57 7.14 -20.20 2.50
C LYS A 57 7.34 -20.82 3.87
N ARG A 58 6.36 -20.68 4.75
CA ARG A 58 6.40 -21.29 6.08
C ARG A 58 5.02 -21.76 6.53
N VAL A 59 5.04 -22.74 7.43
CA VAL A 59 3.84 -23.23 8.10
C VAL A 59 3.69 -22.44 9.39
N ILE A 60 2.54 -21.79 9.56
CA ILE A 60 2.16 -21.02 10.75
C ILE A 60 0.91 -21.67 11.31
N ALA A 61 0.86 -21.99 12.60
CA ALA A 61 -0.25 -22.79 13.14
C ALA A 61 -1.61 -22.07 13.01
N LYS A 62 -1.62 -20.74 13.09
CA LYS A 62 -2.82 -19.91 12.94
C LYS A 62 -3.17 -19.62 11.47
N CYS A 63 -2.37 -20.08 10.50
CA CYS A 63 -2.65 -19.90 9.08
C CYS A 63 -3.15 -21.21 8.48
N ASN A 64 -4.33 -21.18 7.86
CA ASN A 64 -4.92 -22.36 7.22
C ASN A 64 -4.13 -22.83 5.99
N GLU A 65 -3.41 -21.92 5.34
CA GLU A 65 -2.58 -22.20 4.18
C GLU A 65 -1.10 -21.95 4.47
N VAL A 66 -0.23 -22.30 3.52
CA VAL A 66 1.19 -21.95 3.60
C VAL A 66 1.31 -20.42 3.55
N CYS A 67 1.69 -19.79 4.66
CA CYS A 67 1.92 -18.35 4.67
C CYS A 67 3.16 -18.03 3.84
N ARG A 68 2.97 -17.09 2.91
CA ARG A 68 3.99 -16.60 1.99
C ARG A 68 4.43 -15.22 2.45
N THR A 69 5.72 -15.04 2.64
CA THR A 69 6.29 -13.75 3.03
C THR A 69 7.26 -13.27 1.95
N TYR A 70 7.21 -11.98 1.64
CA TYR A 70 7.99 -11.36 0.56
C TYR A 70 9.06 -10.39 1.05
N ASP A 71 8.87 -9.83 2.24
CA ASP A 71 9.76 -8.84 2.85
C ASP A 71 10.03 -9.20 4.32
N ALA A 72 11.11 -8.64 4.88
CA ALA A 72 11.50 -8.84 6.28
C ALA A 72 10.44 -8.37 7.28
N ILE A 73 9.74 -7.26 7.02
CA ILE A 73 8.65 -6.76 7.87
C ILE A 73 7.52 -7.79 7.95
N GLN A 74 7.10 -8.30 6.79
CA GLN A 74 6.02 -9.29 6.72
C GLN A 74 6.44 -10.58 7.44
N TYR A 75 7.70 -10.99 7.29
CA TYR A 75 8.25 -12.15 8.00
C TYR A 75 8.19 -11.97 9.53
N ALA A 76 8.76 -10.88 10.05
CA ALA A 76 8.81 -10.62 11.49
C ALA A 76 7.41 -10.43 12.08
N TYR A 77 6.52 -9.74 11.38
CA TYR A 77 5.17 -9.49 11.86
C TYR A 77 4.32 -10.76 11.91
N ALA A 78 4.56 -11.72 11.00
CA ALA A 78 3.91 -13.03 11.06
C ALA A 78 4.23 -13.79 12.36
N ASP A 79 5.47 -13.67 12.87
CA ASP A 79 5.87 -14.28 14.14
C ASP A 79 5.17 -13.60 15.33
N ILE A 80 5.02 -12.28 15.30
CA ILE A 80 4.29 -11.51 16.31
C ILE A 80 2.81 -11.92 16.34
N LEU A 81 2.15 -12.00 15.19
CA LEU A 81 0.76 -12.44 15.07
C LEU A 81 0.58 -13.89 15.54
N GLN A 82 1.54 -14.76 15.23
CA GLN A 82 1.53 -16.14 15.68
C GLN A 82 1.61 -16.25 17.21
N ALA A 83 2.39 -15.39 17.86
CA ALA A 83 2.53 -15.37 19.31
C ALA A 83 1.34 -14.71 20.04
N SER A 84 0.57 -13.85 19.38
CA SER A 84 -0.53 -13.10 20.02
C SER A 84 -1.78 -13.97 20.26
N ASP A 85 -2.24 -14.07 21.51
CA ASP A 85 -3.46 -14.81 21.87
C ASP A 85 -4.75 -14.12 21.39
N GLU A 86 -4.69 -12.84 21.04
CA GLU A 86 -5.83 -12.10 20.48
C GLU A 86 -6.16 -12.56 19.05
N VAL A 87 -5.20 -13.19 18.37
CA VAL A 87 -5.36 -13.63 16.97
C VAL A 87 -5.68 -15.11 16.92
N LYS A 88 -6.82 -15.44 16.30
CA LYS A 88 -7.31 -16.80 16.10
C LYS A 88 -6.88 -17.39 14.76
N GLU A 89 -7.05 -16.62 13.69
CA GLU A 89 -6.72 -17.05 12.32
C GLU A 89 -5.98 -15.94 11.59
N ILE A 90 -5.01 -16.32 10.75
CA ILE A 90 -4.22 -15.42 9.92
C ILE A 90 -4.38 -15.82 8.46
N ARG A 91 -4.71 -14.86 7.59
CA ARG A 91 -4.70 -15.00 6.14
C ARG A 91 -3.67 -14.06 5.54
N CYS A 92 -2.69 -14.63 4.85
CA CYS A 92 -1.60 -13.89 4.22
C CYS A 92 -1.97 -13.56 2.76
N ASN A 93 -1.62 -12.35 2.28
CA ASN A 93 -1.73 -11.93 0.87
C ASN A 93 -3.15 -12.03 0.28
N VAL A 94 -4.14 -11.54 1.02
CA VAL A 94 -5.54 -11.61 0.61
C VAL A 94 -5.78 -10.70 -0.60
N PRO A 95 -6.25 -11.23 -1.74
CA PRO A 95 -6.53 -10.43 -2.92
C PRO A 95 -7.65 -9.43 -2.64
N LEU A 96 -7.42 -8.17 -3.02
CA LEU A 96 -8.43 -7.12 -2.99
C LEU A 96 -9.20 -7.11 -4.31
N ASP A 97 -10.48 -6.78 -4.26
CA ASP A 97 -11.31 -6.68 -5.47
C ASP A 97 -11.69 -5.23 -5.78
N GLY A 98 -12.07 -4.98 -7.03
CA GLY A 98 -12.44 -3.66 -7.53
C GLY A 98 -11.55 -3.15 -8.67
N ARG A 99 -12.00 -2.10 -9.34
CA ARG A 99 -11.37 -1.60 -10.58
C ARG A 99 -9.95 -1.07 -10.36
N ASP A 100 -9.73 -0.35 -9.26
CA ASP A 100 -8.47 0.39 -9.04
C ASP A 100 -7.47 -0.37 -8.16
N ILE A 101 -7.96 -1.17 -7.21
CA ILE A 101 -7.15 -1.95 -6.26
C ILE A 101 -7.14 -3.46 -6.57
N GLY A 102 -7.89 -3.91 -7.57
CA GLY A 102 -8.09 -5.33 -7.90
C GLY A 102 -6.84 -6.10 -8.31
N GLN A 103 -5.71 -5.41 -8.47
CA GLN A 103 -4.41 -6.00 -8.79
C GLN A 103 -3.53 -6.17 -7.55
N TYR A 104 -3.98 -5.71 -6.39
CA TYR A 104 -3.22 -5.67 -5.14
C TYR A 104 -3.77 -6.66 -4.11
N THR A 105 -2.96 -6.90 -3.09
CA THR A 105 -3.28 -7.78 -1.96
C THR A 105 -3.04 -7.03 -0.66
N SER A 106 -3.86 -7.31 0.35
CA SER A 106 -3.52 -6.95 1.73
C SER A 106 -2.58 -7.96 2.35
N ASP A 107 -1.60 -7.49 3.11
CA ASP A 107 -0.55 -8.35 3.65
C ASP A 107 -1.08 -9.37 4.66
N PHE A 108 -1.82 -8.90 5.67
CA PHE A 108 -2.45 -9.75 6.68
C PHE A 108 -3.89 -9.35 6.93
N VAL A 109 -4.78 -10.35 6.88
CA VAL A 109 -6.15 -10.26 7.37
C VAL A 109 -6.28 -11.30 8.46
N CYS A 110 -6.53 -10.86 9.69
CA CYS A 110 -6.61 -11.75 10.84
C CYS A 110 -8.00 -11.73 11.44
N VAL A 111 -8.44 -12.90 11.91
CA VAL A 111 -9.65 -13.04 12.73
C VAL A 111 -9.20 -12.98 14.17
N LYS A 112 -9.72 -12.02 14.92
CA LYS A 112 -9.49 -11.88 16.36
C LYS A 112 -10.28 -12.92 17.16
N SER A 113 -9.97 -13.04 18.45
CA SER A 113 -10.68 -13.91 19.39
C SER A 113 -12.15 -13.52 19.59
N ASP A 114 -12.49 -12.24 19.40
CA ASP A 114 -13.86 -11.69 19.39
C ASP A 114 -14.64 -11.97 18.08
N ASN A 115 -14.03 -12.67 17.12
CA ASN A 115 -14.49 -12.88 15.74
C ASN A 115 -14.60 -11.62 14.88
N ASP A 116 -14.03 -10.49 15.32
CA ASP A 116 -13.87 -9.30 14.48
C ASP A 116 -12.60 -9.42 13.63
N LEU A 117 -12.52 -8.66 12.55
CA LEU A 117 -11.41 -8.68 11.60
C LEU A 117 -10.43 -7.56 11.93
N MET A 118 -9.12 -7.86 11.87
CA MET A 118 -8.07 -6.85 11.79
C MET A 118 -7.30 -6.97 10.49
N VAL A 119 -6.87 -5.85 9.94
CA VAL A 119 -6.04 -5.80 8.73
C VAL A 119 -4.76 -5.03 9.02
N ARG A 120 -3.64 -5.58 8.57
CA ARG A 120 -2.31 -5.00 8.74
C ARG A 120 -1.56 -4.99 7.42
N GLU A 121 -1.17 -3.79 6.99
CA GLU A 121 -0.40 -3.58 5.76
C GLU A 121 1.07 -3.27 6.12
N CYS A 122 2.01 -4.07 5.64
CA CYS A 122 3.41 -4.03 6.04
C CYS A 122 4.24 -3.12 5.13
N VAL A 123 4.47 -1.86 5.44
CA VAL A 123 5.14 -0.93 4.51
C VAL A 123 6.44 -0.40 5.10
N PHE A 124 7.53 -0.43 4.33
CA PHE A 124 8.75 0.24 4.78
C PHE A 124 8.55 1.76 4.80
N ARG A 125 9.02 2.43 5.85
CA ARG A 125 8.89 3.88 6.07
C ARG A 125 9.32 4.69 4.85
N LYS A 126 10.41 4.29 4.19
CA LYS A 126 10.91 4.95 2.96
C LYS A 126 9.91 5.04 1.80
N PHE A 127 8.87 4.20 1.80
CA PHE A 127 7.82 4.22 0.78
C PHE A 127 6.58 5.02 1.19
N LEU A 128 6.44 5.41 2.46
CA LEU A 128 5.33 6.25 2.91
C LEU A 128 5.41 7.66 2.30
N MET A 129 6.59 8.12 1.93
CA MET A 129 6.77 9.39 1.21
C MET A 129 6.43 9.30 -0.29
N LYS A 130 6.10 8.11 -0.82
CA LYS A 130 5.77 7.94 -2.23
C LYS A 130 4.25 8.14 -2.43
N PRO A 131 3.82 9.12 -3.25
CA PRO A 131 2.40 9.46 -3.39
C PRO A 131 1.55 8.30 -3.91
N LEU A 132 2.12 7.42 -4.74
CA LEU A 132 1.42 6.23 -5.22
C LEU A 132 1.19 5.20 -4.12
N THR A 133 2.15 5.01 -3.22
CA THR A 133 1.99 4.11 -2.07
C THR A 133 0.88 4.60 -1.15
N VAL A 134 0.87 5.90 -0.82
CA VAL A 134 -0.16 6.51 0.03
C VAL A 134 -1.55 6.31 -0.59
N LYS A 135 -1.73 6.63 -1.88
CA LYS A 135 -3.00 6.42 -2.59
C LYS A 135 -3.50 4.97 -2.52
N LEU A 136 -2.60 3.99 -2.64
CA LEU A 136 -2.97 2.58 -2.58
C LEU A 136 -3.32 2.14 -1.16
N LEU A 137 -2.65 2.69 -0.15
CA LEU A 137 -2.96 2.43 1.26
C LEU A 137 -4.31 3.02 1.65
N ASP A 138 -4.59 4.25 1.22
CA ASP A 138 -5.91 4.87 1.42
C ASP A 138 -7.00 4.03 0.76
N ALA A 139 -6.78 3.57 -0.49
CA ALA A 139 -7.74 2.73 -1.18
C ALA A 139 -7.93 1.34 -0.52
N SER A 140 -6.87 0.75 0.06
CA SER A 140 -6.96 -0.47 0.89
C SER A 140 -7.80 -0.22 2.14
N ARG A 141 -7.53 0.87 2.87
CA ARG A 141 -8.29 1.24 4.06
C ARG A 141 -9.78 1.43 3.75
N GLU A 142 -10.10 2.17 2.70
CA GLU A 142 -11.49 2.39 2.26
C GLU A 142 -12.17 1.11 1.80
N TYR A 143 -11.44 0.19 1.17
CA TYR A 143 -11.96 -1.12 0.83
C TYR A 143 -12.38 -1.89 2.07
N TRP A 144 -11.51 -2.02 3.06
CA TRP A 144 -11.79 -2.78 4.28
C TRP A 144 -12.87 -2.13 5.13
N LEU A 145 -12.89 -0.79 5.18
CA LEU A 145 -13.96 -0.04 5.84
C LEU A 145 -15.33 -0.34 5.22
N ARG A 146 -15.43 -0.42 3.89
CA ARG A 146 -16.67 -0.80 3.20
C ARG A 146 -17.09 -2.25 3.46
N HIS A 147 -16.15 -3.11 3.84
CA HIS A 147 -16.41 -4.50 4.25
C HIS A 147 -16.68 -4.63 5.75
N GLY A 148 -16.83 -3.51 6.48
CA GLY A 148 -17.14 -3.50 7.92
C GLY A 148 -15.92 -3.65 8.82
N VAL A 149 -14.71 -3.65 8.28
CA VAL A 149 -13.48 -3.78 9.06
C VAL A 149 -13.00 -2.38 9.48
N THR A 150 -13.03 -2.13 10.80
CA THR A 150 -12.60 -0.84 11.36
C THR A 150 -11.16 -0.87 11.88
N ASP A 151 -10.68 -2.04 12.29
CA ASP A 151 -9.32 -2.25 12.77
C ASP A 151 -8.34 -2.47 11.61
N TRP A 152 -8.06 -1.39 10.88
CA TRP A 152 -7.06 -1.35 9.82
C TRP A 152 -5.83 -0.55 10.27
N GLY A 153 -4.63 -1.07 10.02
CA GLY A 153 -3.39 -0.44 10.47
C GLY A 153 -2.18 -0.70 9.58
N LEU A 154 -1.16 0.16 9.74
CA LEU A 154 0.14 0.03 9.09
C LEU A 154 1.15 -0.62 10.04
N VAL A 155 1.96 -1.52 9.49
CA VAL A 155 3.13 -2.09 10.16
C VAL A 155 4.36 -1.59 9.44
N ILE A 156 5.20 -0.85 10.14
CA ILE A 156 6.39 -0.20 9.58
C ILE A 156 7.65 -0.76 10.25
N ASP A 157 8.78 -0.63 9.56
CA ASP A 157 10.09 -0.88 10.13
C ASP A 157 10.45 0.17 11.19
N GLU A 158 11.24 -0.26 12.19
CA GLU A 158 11.86 0.65 13.15
C GLU A 158 12.79 1.64 12.45
N GLU A 159 12.98 2.81 13.05
CA GLU A 159 13.89 3.83 12.53
C GLU A 159 15.33 3.37 12.77
N THR A 160 16.02 2.96 11.70
CA THR A 160 17.47 2.76 11.69
C THR A 160 18.20 4.08 11.48
#